data_AF-A0A951YAN1-F1
#
_entry.id   AF-A0A951YAN1-F1
#
_cell.length_a   1.000
_cell.length_b   1.000
_cell.length_c   1.000
_cell.angle_alpha   90.00
_cell.angle_beta   90.00
_cell.angle_gamma   90.00
#
_symmetry.space_group_name_H-M   'P 1'
#
loop_
_entity.id
_entity.type
_entity.pdbx_description
1 polymer ?
#
loop_
_entity_poly.entity_id
_entity_poly.type
_entity_poly.pdbx_seq_one_letter_code
_entity_poly.pdbx_strand_id
1 'polypeptide(L)'
;MKKTTTTLVLAILFSTFFVSCKKEYNCTCDVNMSVPMFGNFSTSTTESLGKQTRKNAKAACDQAETELENELMGYGTASCEISKS
;
A
#
# COMPACT_ATOMS: atom_id res chain seq x y z
N MET A 1 -7.95 46.97 43.90
CA MET A 1 -8.29 45.55 44.17
C MET A 1 -9.30 45.07 43.13
N LYS A 2 -9.28 43.75 42.80
CA LYS A 2 -9.89 43.00 41.66
C LYS A 2 -8.86 42.80 40.53
N LYS A 3 -7.94 41.83 40.57
CA LYS A 3 -8.03 40.34 40.49
C LYS A 3 -8.90 39.83 39.34
N THR A 4 -8.25 39.34 38.28
CA THR A 4 -8.47 38.08 37.52
C THR A 4 -7.50 38.10 36.32
N THR A 5 -6.34 37.46 36.36
CA THR A 5 -6.07 36.01 36.27
C THR A 5 -6.36 35.43 34.88
N THR A 6 -5.29 35.34 34.08
CA THR A 6 -4.80 34.11 33.42
C THR A 6 -5.82 33.15 32.80
N THR A 7 -5.92 33.12 31.47
CA THR A 7 -6.32 31.98 30.61
C THR A 7 -6.24 32.48 29.17
N LEU A 8 -5.52 31.90 28.20
CA LEU A 8 -5.60 30.53 27.72
C LEU A 8 -4.47 30.30 26.67
N VAL A 9 -3.21 30.27 27.10
CA VAL A 9 -2.09 29.78 26.28
C VAL A 9 -1.99 28.28 26.52
N LEU A 10 -2.78 27.39 25.87
CA LEU A 10 -2.45 25.93 25.78
C LEU A 10 -3.41 25.02 24.97
N ALA A 11 -3.89 25.37 23.77
CA ALA A 11 -4.82 24.45 23.07
C ALA A 11 -4.52 24.16 21.58
N ILE A 12 -3.40 24.62 21.02
CA ILE A 12 -3.15 24.47 19.56
C ILE A 12 -2.03 23.46 19.23
N LEU A 13 -1.29 22.96 20.22
CA LEU A 13 -0.16 22.05 20.00
C LEU A 13 -0.54 20.57 19.78
N PHE A 14 -1.83 20.21 19.77
CA PHE A 14 -2.27 18.83 19.51
C PHE A 14 -2.51 18.50 18.02
N SER A 15 -2.33 19.45 17.10
CA SER A 15 -2.66 19.25 15.67
C SER A 15 -1.52 18.66 14.83
N THR A 16 -0.31 18.50 15.36
CA THR A 16 0.86 18.07 14.54
C THR A 16 1.15 16.57 14.57
N PHE A 17 0.32 15.76 15.24
CA PHE A 17 0.40 14.31 15.12
C PHE A 17 -0.39 13.83 13.89
N PHE A 18 -0.01 14.32 12.70
CA PHE A 18 -0.07 13.50 11.50
C PHE A 18 0.94 12.36 11.67
N VAL A 19 0.66 11.45 12.61
CA VAL A 19 1.30 10.15 12.64
C VAL A 19 0.84 9.51 11.35
N SER A 20 1.64 9.67 10.30
CA SER A 20 1.57 8.82 9.14
C SER A 20 1.88 7.43 9.70
N CYS A 21 0.83 6.74 10.16
CA CYS A 21 0.91 5.41 10.75
C CYS A 21 1.44 4.51 9.65
N LYS A 22 2.77 4.44 9.55
CA LYS A 22 3.46 3.47 8.73
C LYS A 22 3.06 2.12 9.30
N LYS A 23 2.42 1.31 8.48
CA LYS A 23 2.04 -0.06 8.81
C LYS A 23 2.86 -0.98 7.95
N GLU A 24 3.01 -2.22 8.40
CA GLU A 24 3.53 -3.27 7.54
C GLU A 24 2.46 -3.59 6.51
N TYR A 25 2.87 -3.54 5.24
CA TYR A 25 2.03 -3.90 4.11
C TYR A 25 2.72 -5.00 3.33
N ASN A 26 1.93 -5.91 2.78
CA ASN A 26 2.35 -6.86 1.78
C ASN A 26 1.64 -6.52 0.46
N CYS A 27 2.28 -6.83 -0.66
CA CYS A 27 1.69 -6.81 -1.98
C CYS A 27 1.45 -8.26 -2.40
N THR A 28 0.20 -8.62 -2.62
CA THR A 28 -0.15 -9.95 -3.15
C THR A 28 -0.57 -9.76 -4.60
N CYS A 29 0.13 -10.41 -5.50
CA CYS A 29 -0.13 -10.39 -6.93
C CYS A 29 -0.61 -11.76 -7.40
N ASP A 30 -1.82 -11.80 -7.93
CA ASP A 30 -2.35 -12.96 -8.63
C ASP A 30 -2.07 -12.82 -10.12
N VAL A 31 -1.41 -13.82 -10.68
CA VAL A 31 -0.98 -13.87 -12.07
C VAL A 31 -1.69 -15.01 -12.75
N ASN A 32 -2.45 -14.69 -13.80
CA ASN A 32 -3.13 -15.66 -14.63
C ASN A 32 -2.50 -15.66 -16.02
N MET A 33 -1.88 -16.76 -16.40
CA MET A 33 -1.31 -16.98 -17.72
C MET A 33 -2.14 -17.99 -18.50
N SER A 34 -2.35 -17.72 -19.79
CA SER A 34 -2.95 -18.66 -20.73
C SER A 34 -1.92 -19.01 -21.80
N VAL A 35 -1.42 -20.24 -21.77
CA VAL A 35 -0.43 -20.71 -22.74
C VAL A 35 -1.13 -21.62 -23.75
N PRO A 36 -1.09 -21.29 -25.05
CA PRO A 36 -1.64 -22.17 -26.08
C PRO A 36 -1.04 -23.58 -25.96
N MET A 37 -1.90 -24.60 -26.02
CA MET A 37 -1.60 -26.03 -25.79
C MET A 37 -1.39 -26.51 -24.34
N PHE A 38 -1.02 -25.66 -23.39
CA PHE A 38 -0.75 -26.10 -22.01
C PHE A 38 -1.87 -25.75 -21.01
N GLY A 39 -2.79 -24.86 -21.39
CA GLY A 39 -3.94 -24.47 -20.58
C GLY A 39 -3.69 -23.20 -19.78
N ASN A 40 -4.54 -22.96 -18.77
CA ASN A 40 -4.48 -21.78 -17.92
C ASN A 40 -3.73 -22.09 -16.63
N PHE A 41 -2.80 -21.22 -16.26
CA PHE A 41 -2.03 -21.29 -15.02
C PHE A 41 -2.33 -20.05 -14.20
N SER A 42 -2.70 -20.25 -12.95
CA SER A 42 -2.85 -19.17 -11.97
C SER A 42 -1.81 -19.36 -10.89
N THR A 43 -1.04 -18.34 -10.58
CA THR A 43 -0.11 -18.32 -9.45
C THR A 43 -0.34 -17.07 -8.61
N SER A 44 -0.09 -17.16 -7.32
CA SER A 44 -0.18 -16.02 -6.40
C SER A 44 1.16 -15.85 -5.74
N THR A 45 1.72 -14.64 -5.80
CA THR A 45 2.95 -14.28 -5.10
C THR A 45 2.65 -13.19 -4.10
N THR A 46 3.25 -13.28 -2.91
CA THR A 46 3.13 -12.25 -1.88
C THR A 46 4.51 -11.76 -1.51
N GLU A 47 4.73 -10.46 -1.69
CA GLU A 47 5.97 -9.78 -1.32
C GLU A 47 5.72 -8.85 -0.13
N SER A 48 6.62 -8.86 0.85
CA SER A 48 6.55 -7.93 1.96
C SER A 48 7.15 -6.58 1.58
N LEU A 49 6.35 -5.53 1.67
CA LEU A 49 6.79 -4.17 1.37
C LEU A 49 7.27 -3.39 2.61
N GLY A 50 7.28 -4.04 3.79
CA GLY A 50 7.73 -3.46 5.05
C GLY A 50 6.87 -2.30 5.57
N LYS A 51 7.43 -1.54 6.54
CA LYS A 51 6.75 -0.42 7.21
C LYS A 51 6.72 0.84 6.36
N GLN A 52 5.57 1.16 5.79
CA GLN A 52 5.39 2.38 5.01
C GLN A 52 3.96 2.91 5.06
N THR A 53 3.72 4.05 4.41
CA THR A 53 2.37 4.63 4.32
C THR A 53 1.54 3.81 3.33
N ARG A 54 0.21 3.78 3.51
CA ARG A 54 -0.69 3.09 2.56
C ARG A 54 -0.49 3.58 1.12
N LYS A 55 -0.26 4.88 0.95
CA LYS A 55 -0.04 5.49 -0.37
C LYS A 55 1.23 4.97 -1.04
N ASN A 56 2.32 4.87 -0.28
CA ASN A 56 3.59 4.37 -0.82
C ASN A 56 3.52 2.85 -1.08
N ALA A 57 2.90 2.09 -0.17
CA ALA A 57 2.67 0.66 -0.37
C ALA A 57 1.86 0.41 -1.65
N LYS A 58 0.78 1.18 -1.86
CA LYS A 58 -0.03 1.08 -3.07
C LYS A 58 0.78 1.43 -4.31
N ALA A 59 1.52 2.54 -4.31
CA ALA A 59 2.35 2.92 -5.45
C ALA A 59 3.39 1.86 -5.82
N ALA A 60 4.03 1.23 -4.82
CA ALA A 60 4.99 0.15 -5.05
C ALA A 60 4.31 -1.11 -5.61
N CYS A 61 3.14 -1.46 -5.10
CA CYS A 61 2.38 -2.64 -5.55
C CYS A 61 1.79 -2.44 -6.95
N ASP A 62 1.26 -1.25 -7.25
CA ASP A 62 0.75 -0.89 -8.59
C ASP A 62 1.90 -0.88 -9.63
N GLN A 63 3.11 -0.48 -9.22
CA GLN A 63 4.29 -0.58 -10.08
C GLN A 63 4.66 -2.03 -10.36
N ALA A 64 4.68 -2.89 -9.34
CA ALA A 64 4.95 -4.32 -9.52
C ALA A 64 3.91 -4.99 -10.43
N GLU A 65 2.62 -4.65 -10.29
CA GLU A 65 1.56 -5.10 -11.20
C GLU A 65 1.89 -4.75 -12.65
N THR A 66 2.25 -3.50 -12.90
CA THR A 66 2.58 -3.01 -14.24
C THR A 66 3.82 -3.73 -14.81
N GLU A 67 4.84 -3.99 -13.99
CA GLU A 67 6.02 -4.74 -14.40
C GLU A 67 5.65 -6.17 -14.79
N LEU A 68 4.85 -6.86 -13.97
CA LEU A 68 4.34 -8.20 -14.27
C LEU A 68 3.47 -8.24 -15.53
N GLU A 69 2.55 -7.30 -15.71
CA GLU A 69 1.72 -7.22 -16.92
C GLU A 69 2.58 -7.04 -18.19
N ASN A 70 3.64 -6.25 -18.10
CA ASN A 70 4.58 -6.08 -19.21
C ASN A 70 5.37 -7.36 -19.50
N GLU A 71 5.82 -8.08 -18.47
CA GLU A 71 6.50 -9.39 -18.63
C GLU A 71 5.59 -10.45 -19.25
N LEU A 72 4.30 -10.40 -18.92
CA LEU A 72 3.30 -11.33 -19.46
C LEU A 72 3.02 -11.10 -20.96
N MET A 73 3.46 -9.98 -21.55
CA MET A 73 3.35 -9.67 -22.99
C MET A 73 1.98 -9.97 -23.61
N GLY A 74 0.89 -9.82 -22.83
CA GLY A 74 -0.49 -10.09 -23.28
C GLY A 74 -0.93 -11.56 -23.27
N TYR A 75 -0.08 -12.49 -22.81
CA TYR A 75 -0.43 -13.90 -22.59
C TYR A 75 -1.12 -14.15 -21.25
N GLY A 76 -1.28 -13.11 -20.44
CA GLY A 76 -1.86 -13.21 -19.12
C GLY A 76 -2.25 -11.86 -18.54
N THR A 77 -2.83 -11.89 -17.35
CA THR A 77 -3.16 -10.72 -16.54
C THR A 77 -2.51 -10.85 -15.18
N ALA A 78 -2.04 -9.74 -14.63
CA ALA A 78 -1.65 -9.64 -13.23
C ALA A 78 -2.64 -8.73 -12.50
N SER A 79 -2.94 -9.04 -11.25
CA SER A 79 -3.78 -8.21 -10.38
C SER A 79 -3.12 -8.17 -9.02
N CYS A 80 -2.70 -7.00 -8.56
CA CYS A 80 -2.00 -6.86 -7.30
C CYS A 80 -2.82 -6.05 -6.28
N GLU A 81 -2.87 -6.56 -5.05
CA GLU A 81 -3.53 -5.89 -3.94
C GLU A 81 -2.60 -5.72 -2.75
N ILE A 82 -2.68 -4.54 -2.13
CA ILE A 82 -2.01 -4.31 -0.85
C ILE A 82 -2.85 -4.82 0.31
N SER A 83 -2.26 -5.66 1.14
CA SER A 83 -2.82 -6.11 2.40
C SER A 83 -1.96 -5.61 3.56
N LYS A 84 -2.55 -5.45 4.75
CA LYS A 84 -1.76 -5.22 5.96
C LYS A 84 -1.21 -6.57 6.40
N SER A 85 0.09 -6.62 6.70
CA SER A 85 0.71 -7.81 7.26
C SER A 85 0.28 -8.06 8.71
#